data_AF-A0A847F1G8-F1
#
_entry.id   AF-A0A847F1G8-F1
#
_cell.length_a   1.000
_cell.length_b   1.000
_cell.length_c   1.000
_cell.angle_alpha   90.00
_cell.angle_beta   90.00
_cell.angle_gamma   90.00
#
_symmetry.space_group_name_H-M   'P 1'
#
loop_
_entity.id
_entity.type
_entity.pdbx_description
1 polymer ?
#
loop_
_entity_poly.entity_id
_entity_poly.type
_entity_poly.pdbx_seq_one_letter_code
_entity_poly.pdbx_strand_id
1 'polypeptide(L)'
;MDGPEVLEERWERGEIGFHEGRPNQLLEKHIGLFEGRRRVLVPLSGKAVDLRFLAERGLEVVGVELVEAAARAFFEEQALEMSERREGDFLVLESG
;
A
#
# COMPACT_ATOMS: atom_id res chain seq x y z
N MET A 1 -24.25 -2.28 0.65
CA MET A 1 -22.78 -2.31 0.48
C MET A 1 -22.45 -0.98 -0.12
N ASP A 2 -21.75 -0.15 0.63
CA ASP A 2 -21.41 1.21 0.21
C ASP A 2 -20.30 1.13 -0.87
N GLY A 3 -20.42 1.93 -1.93
CA GLY A 3 -19.55 1.91 -3.11
C GLY A 3 -18.19 2.58 -2.89
N PRO A 4 -17.29 2.54 -3.90
CA PRO A 4 -15.95 3.14 -3.85
C PRO A 4 -15.96 4.65 -3.51
N GLU A 5 -17.03 5.36 -3.88
CA GLU A 5 -17.26 6.78 -3.56
C GLU A 5 -17.18 7.06 -2.04
N VAL A 6 -17.64 6.13 -1.20
CA VAL A 6 -17.62 6.28 0.26
C VAL A 6 -16.21 6.16 0.84
N LEU A 7 -15.29 5.46 0.16
CA LEU A 7 -13.89 5.37 0.57
C LEU A 7 -13.13 6.64 0.20
N GLU A 8 -13.36 7.19 -0.98
CA GLU A 8 -12.79 8.49 -1.41
C GLU A 8 -13.19 9.60 -0.43
N GLU A 9 -14.49 9.73 -0.12
CA GLU A 9 -14.96 10.73 0.84
C GLU A 9 -14.35 10.58 2.24
N ARG A 10 -14.17 9.35 2.73
CA ARG A 10 -13.56 9.10 4.04
C ARG A 10 -12.08 9.48 4.06
N TRP A 11 -11.37 9.25 2.94
CA TRP A 11 -10.00 9.68 2.75
C TRP A 11 -9.88 11.20 2.72
N GLU A 12 -10.75 11.88 1.97
CA GLU A 12 -10.82 13.34 1.92
C GLU A 12 -11.13 13.96 3.29
N ARG A 13 -12.00 13.32 4.08
CA ARG A 13 -12.34 13.74 5.44
C ARG A 13 -11.28 13.37 6.49
N GLY A 14 -10.20 12.68 6.11
CA GLY A 14 -9.14 12.27 7.03
C GLY A 14 -9.60 11.22 8.07
N GLU A 15 -10.69 10.51 7.81
CA GLU A 15 -11.29 9.49 8.70
C GLU A 15 -10.53 8.15 8.61
N ILE A 16 -9.20 8.21 8.61
CA ILE A 16 -8.27 7.10 8.40
C ILE A 16 -7.82 6.46 9.72
N GLY A 17 -8.74 6.25 10.66
CA GLY A 17 -8.43 5.68 11.99
C GLY A 17 -7.84 4.27 11.98
N PHE A 18 -7.83 3.62 10.81
CA PHE A 18 -7.19 2.33 10.53
C PHE A 18 -5.70 2.45 10.14
N HIS A 19 -5.19 3.66 9.88
CA HIS A 19 -3.78 3.88 9.56
C HIS A 19 -2.94 3.95 10.83
N GLU A 20 -2.15 2.90 11.11
CA GLU A 20 -1.33 2.82 12.33
C GLU A 20 -0.10 3.76 12.32
N GLY A 21 0.30 4.29 11.15
CA GLY A 21 1.50 5.14 11.00
C GLY A 21 2.84 4.41 11.21
N ARG A 22 2.77 3.09 11.42
CA ARG A 22 3.91 2.17 11.59
C ARG A 22 3.50 0.79 11.06
N PRO A 23 4.46 -0.12 10.81
CA PRO A 23 4.14 -1.49 10.40
C PRO A 23 3.23 -2.19 11.42
N ASN A 24 2.36 -3.06 10.93
CA ASN A 24 1.48 -3.85 11.76
C ASN A 24 2.29 -4.80 12.66
N GLN A 25 2.03 -4.79 13.97
CA GLN A 25 2.84 -5.54 14.94
C GLN A 25 2.83 -7.05 14.68
N LEU A 26 1.72 -7.61 14.18
CA LEU A 26 1.63 -9.02 13.87
C LEU A 26 2.43 -9.36 12.61
N LEU A 27 2.45 -8.47 11.62
CA LEU A 27 3.31 -8.63 10.46
C LEU A 27 4.78 -8.63 10.88
N GLU A 28 5.20 -7.68 11.71
CA GLU A 28 6.58 -7.63 12.22
C GLU A 28 6.95 -8.90 12.97
N LYS A 29 6.07 -9.35 13.88
CA LYS A 29 6.27 -10.56 14.69
C LYS A 29 6.41 -11.83 13.85
N HIS A 30 5.69 -11.91 12.74
CA HIS A 30 5.61 -13.12 11.91
C HIS A 30 6.37 -13.01 10.59
N ILE A 31 7.28 -12.04 10.47
CA ILE A 31 7.99 -11.76 9.22
C ILE A 31 8.84 -12.93 8.70
N GLY A 32 9.31 -13.82 9.60
CA GLY A 32 10.03 -15.04 9.22
C GLY A 32 9.20 -16.01 8.36
N LEU A 33 7.85 -15.89 8.37
CA LEU A 33 7.00 -16.69 7.48
C LEU A 33 7.19 -16.37 5.98
N PHE A 34 7.81 -15.23 5.69
CA PHE A 34 8.13 -14.80 4.32
C PHE A 34 9.49 -15.29 3.83
N GLU A 35 10.25 -16.03 4.65
CA GLU A 35 11.52 -16.64 4.20
C GLU A 35 11.33 -17.54 2.97
N GLY A 36 12.19 -17.34 1.97
CA GLY A 36 12.09 -18.04 0.69
C GLY A 36 10.92 -17.61 -0.21
N ARG A 37 10.11 -16.62 0.20
CA ARG A 37 9.09 -16.00 -0.66
C ARG A 37 9.72 -14.89 -1.47
N ARG A 38 9.26 -14.74 -2.71
CA ARG A 38 9.78 -13.72 -3.64
C ARG A 38 8.87 -12.50 -3.75
N ARG A 39 7.55 -12.71 -3.66
CA ARG A 39 6.55 -11.69 -3.94
C ARG A 39 5.37 -11.78 -2.99
N VAL A 40 4.82 -10.65 -2.57
CA VAL A 40 3.65 -10.52 -1.68
C VAL A 40 2.64 -9.54 -2.26
N LEU A 41 1.36 -9.87 -2.11
CA LEU A 41 0.23 -9.02 -2.47
C LEU A 41 -0.41 -8.48 -1.19
N VAL A 42 -0.64 -7.18 -1.12
CA VAL A 42 -1.35 -6.50 -0.04
C VAL A 42 -2.62 -5.85 -0.62
N PRO A 43 -3.79 -6.50 -0.49
CA PRO A 43 -5.04 -5.98 -1.03
C PRO A 43 -5.59 -4.83 -0.17
N LEU A 44 -6.25 -3.86 -0.82
CA LEU A 44 -6.81 -2.66 -0.18
C LEU A 44 -5.77 -1.94 0.66
N SER A 45 -4.58 -1.74 0.06
CA SER A 45 -3.39 -1.35 0.80
C SER A 45 -3.46 0.06 1.37
N GLY A 46 -4.33 0.92 0.86
CA GLY A 46 -4.34 2.34 1.15
C GLY A 46 -2.93 2.90 1.01
N LYS A 47 -2.43 3.49 2.10
CA LYS A 47 -1.04 3.94 2.26
C LYS A 47 -0.24 3.15 3.31
N ALA A 48 -0.53 1.87 3.48
CA ALA A 48 0.06 1.06 4.54
C ALA A 48 1.60 1.13 4.55
N VAL A 49 2.17 1.48 5.71
CA VAL A 49 3.63 1.47 5.95
C VAL A 49 4.21 0.06 5.78
N ASP A 50 3.37 -0.97 5.96
CA ASP A 50 3.66 -2.37 5.71
C ASP A 50 4.22 -2.64 4.31
N LEU A 51 3.78 -1.91 3.28
CA LEU A 51 4.30 -2.08 1.92
C LEU A 51 5.81 -1.83 1.86
N ARG A 52 6.26 -0.71 2.44
CA ARG A 52 7.69 -0.36 2.52
C ARG A 52 8.43 -1.34 3.42
N PHE A 53 7.86 -1.66 4.58
CA PHE A 53 8.45 -2.59 5.54
C PHE A 53 8.76 -3.97 4.93
N LEU A 54 7.86 -4.48 4.08
CA LEU A 54 8.04 -5.73 3.34
C LEU A 54 9.10 -5.59 2.25
N ALA A 55 9.08 -4.47 1.50
CA ALA A 55 10.04 -4.21 0.42
C ALA A 55 11.49 -4.11 0.95
N GLU A 56 11.71 -3.44 2.08
CA GLU A 56 13.01 -3.32 2.74
C GLU A 56 13.59 -4.67 3.21
N ARG A 57 12.78 -5.73 3.22
CA ARG A 57 13.20 -7.12 3.51
C ARG A 57 13.46 -7.94 2.26
N GLY A 58 13.50 -7.30 1.10
CA GLY A 58 13.83 -7.93 -0.18
C GLY A 58 12.65 -8.64 -0.85
N LEU A 59 11.43 -8.40 -0.39
CA LEU A 59 10.23 -8.92 -1.05
C LEU A 59 9.82 -7.98 -2.20
N GLU A 60 9.41 -8.55 -3.32
CA GLU A 60 8.66 -7.82 -4.34
C GLU A 60 7.24 -7.58 -3.81
N VAL A 61 6.84 -6.32 -3.59
CA VAL A 61 5.55 -5.98 -2.98
C VAL A 61 4.61 -5.40 -4.02
N VAL A 62 3.37 -5.89 -4.03
CA VAL A 62 2.28 -5.34 -4.84
C VAL A 62 1.15 -4.88 -3.92
N GLY A 63 0.86 -3.59 -3.93
CA GLY A 63 -0.37 -3.05 -3.36
C GLY A 63 -1.48 -3.00 -4.41
N VAL A 64 -2.71 -3.32 -4.03
CA VAL A 64 -3.89 -3.05 -4.86
C VAL A 64 -4.78 -2.11 -4.08
N GLU A 65 -5.06 -0.94 -4.65
CA GLU A 65 -5.83 0.12 -4.02
C GLU A 65 -6.85 0.69 -5.01
N LEU A 66 -8.04 1.04 -4.51
CA LEU A 66 -9.14 1.61 -5.30
C LEU A 66 -9.06 3.14 -5.38
N VAL A 67 -8.53 3.77 -4.33
CA VAL A 67 -8.42 5.23 -4.22
C VAL A 67 -7.03 5.69 -4.68
N GLU A 68 -6.95 6.24 -5.90
CA GLU A 68 -5.68 6.70 -6.50
C GLU A 68 -4.92 7.67 -5.58
N ALA A 69 -5.63 8.60 -4.93
CA ALA A 69 -5.03 9.56 -4.00
C ALA A 69 -4.32 8.88 -2.83
N ALA A 70 -4.86 7.77 -2.31
CA ALA A 70 -4.22 7.00 -1.24
C ALA A 70 -2.93 6.32 -1.72
N ALA A 71 -2.97 5.77 -2.94
CA ALA A 71 -1.81 5.13 -3.55
C ALA A 71 -0.69 6.14 -3.84
N ARG A 72 -1.00 7.36 -4.29
CA ARG A 72 0.00 8.42 -4.49
C ARG A 72 0.56 8.93 -3.16
N ALA A 73 -0.30 9.18 -2.18
CA ALA A 73 0.10 9.61 -0.85
C ALA A 73 1.07 8.62 -0.18
N PHE A 74 0.95 7.32 -0.45
CA PHE A 74 1.94 6.33 0.00
C PHE A 74 3.36 6.69 -0.45
N PHE A 75 3.60 6.90 -1.74
CA PHE A 75 4.95 7.19 -2.24
C PHE A 75 5.48 8.52 -1.70
N GLU A 76 4.64 9.55 -1.62
CA GLU A 76 5.00 10.84 -1.03
C GLU A 76 5.39 10.71 0.44
N GLU A 77 4.56 10.05 1.26
CA GLU A 77 4.80 9.89 2.70
C GLU A 77 5.97 8.96 3.01
N GLN A 78 6.24 7.99 2.14
CA GLN A 78 7.43 7.14 2.22
C GLN A 78 8.66 7.78 1.56
N ALA A 79 8.57 9.00 1.03
CA ALA A 79 9.67 9.67 0.32
C ALA A 79 10.32 8.77 -0.76
N LEU A 80 9.48 8.09 -1.54
CA LEU A 80 9.87 7.23 -2.65
C LEU A 80 9.68 7.96 -3.97
N GLU A 81 10.68 7.89 -4.84
CA GLU A 81 10.47 8.28 -6.24
C GLU A 81 9.63 7.23 -6.95
N MET A 82 8.55 7.68 -7.60
CA MET A 82 7.63 6.79 -8.30
C MET A 82 7.60 7.11 -9.79
N SER A 83 7.47 6.05 -10.59
CA SER A 83 7.08 6.13 -11.98
C SER A 83 5.63 5.69 -12.14
N GLU A 84 4.98 6.21 -13.18
CA GLU A 84 3.58 5.94 -13.48
C GLU A 84 3.45 5.37 -14.89
N ARG A 85 2.61 4.34 -15.02
CA ARG A 85 2.20 3.82 -16.33
C ARG A 85 0.78 3.27 -16.30
N ARG A 86 0.16 3.14 -17.47
CA ARG A 86 -1.12 2.44 -17.63
C ARG A 86 -0.88 1.03 -18.18
N GLU A 87 -1.48 0.04 -17.53
CA GLU A 87 -1.52 -1.35 -17.99
C GLU A 87 -2.98 -1.82 -18.05
N GLY A 88 -3.56 -1.82 -19.25
CA GLY A 88 -5.00 -2.10 -19.41
C GLY A 88 -5.84 -1.10 -18.63
N ASP A 89 -6.73 -1.60 -17.77
CA ASP A 89 -7.61 -0.79 -16.92
C ASP A 89 -6.91 -0.28 -15.64
N PHE A 90 -5.65 -0.66 -15.42
CA PHE A 90 -4.92 -0.32 -14.20
C PHE A 90 -3.99 0.87 -14.41
N LEU A 91 -4.03 1.81 -13.45
CA LEU A 91 -2.94 2.72 -13.20
C LEU A 91 -1.91 2.02 -12.32
N VAL A 92 -0.66 1.94 -12.77
CA VAL A 92 0.44 1.31 -12.03
C VAL A 92 1.42 2.38 -11.59
N LEU A 93 1.60 2.46 -10.28
CA LEU A 93 2.62 3.27 -9.62
C LEU A 93 3.72 2.33 -9.11
N GLU A 94 4.98 2.65 -9.41
CA GLU A 94 6.11 1.77 -9.10
C GLU A 94 7.33 2.57 -8.64
N SER A 95 8.00 2.06 -7.61
CA SER A 95 9.32 2.52 -7.14
C SER A 95 10.34 1.39 -7.35
N GLY A 96 11.57 1.78 -7.68
CA GLY A 96 12.70 0.85 -7.87
C GLY A 96 13.23 0.24 -6.57
#